data_AF-A0A2K3ME79-F1
#
_entry.id   AF-A0A2K3ME79-F1
#
_cell.length_a   1.000
_cell.length_b   1.000
_cell.length_c   1.000
_cell.angle_alpha   90.00
_cell.angle_beta   90.00
_cell.angle_gamma   90.00
#
_symmetry.space_group_name_H-M   'P 1'
#
loop_
_entity.id
_entity.type
_entity.pdbx_description
1 polymer ?
#
loop_
_entity_poly.entity_id
_entity_poly.type
_entity_poly.pdbx_seq_one_letter_code
_entity_poly.pdbx_strand_id
1 'polypeptide(L)'
;MATSGAFKFRGASNAVFSLNDEEASKGVITHSSGNHAAALALAAKLRGIPAYIVIPKNAPTCKVENVKRYGGQVIWSEANMRSREEVANKVWQETGAIFIHPYNDGRIL
;
A
#
# COMPACT_ATOMS: atom_id res chain seq x y z
N MET A 1 24.36 -4.78 5.39
CA MET A 1 23.23 -3.98 5.93
C MET A 1 22.12 -3.95 4.90
N ALA A 2 20.99 -4.61 5.14
CA ALA A 2 19.85 -4.47 4.25
C ALA A 2 19.16 -3.12 4.55
N THR A 3 19.23 -2.19 3.60
CA THR A 3 18.56 -0.88 3.66
C THR A 3 17.07 -1.07 3.88
N SER A 4 16.44 -0.25 4.71
CA SER A 4 15.03 -0.34 5.14
C SER A 4 13.99 -0.42 4.01
N GLY A 5 14.37 -0.13 2.76
CA GLY A 5 13.55 -0.38 1.57
C GLY A 5 13.42 -1.86 1.20
N ALA A 6 14.49 -2.66 1.34
CA ALA A 6 14.50 -4.07 0.96
C ALA A 6 13.59 -4.93 1.86
N PHE A 7 13.57 -4.65 3.17
CA PHE A 7 12.67 -5.31 4.12
C PHE A 7 11.21 -5.00 3.84
N LYS A 8 10.89 -3.73 3.53
CA LYS A 8 9.53 -3.30 3.21
C LYS A 8 9.02 -3.90 1.90
N PHE A 9 9.91 -4.07 0.91
CA PHE A 9 9.57 -4.75 -0.34
C PHE A 9 9.30 -6.24 -0.14
N ARG A 10 10.13 -6.95 0.64
CA ARG A 10 9.91 -8.37 0.94
C ARG A 10 8.59 -8.59 1.69
N GLY A 11 8.31 -7.80 2.72
CA GLY A 11 7.06 -7.91 3.48
C GLY A 11 5.81 -7.61 2.63
N ALA A 12 5.85 -6.53 1.85
CA ALA A 12 4.74 -6.18 0.96
C ALA A 12 4.54 -7.22 -0.14
N SER A 13 5.62 -7.72 -0.74
CA SER A 13 5.55 -8.76 -1.77
C SER A 13 5.00 -10.06 -1.17
N ASN A 14 5.51 -10.50 -0.03
CA ASN A 14 5.01 -11.71 0.62
C ASN A 14 3.51 -11.60 0.92
N ALA A 15 3.06 -10.48 1.48
CA ALA A 15 1.65 -10.25 1.75
C ALA A 15 0.82 -10.26 0.45
N VAL A 16 1.25 -9.52 -0.58
CA VAL A 16 0.57 -9.47 -1.88
C VAL A 16 0.49 -10.83 -2.52
N PHE A 17 1.57 -11.62 -2.56
CA PHE A 17 1.60 -12.95 -3.21
C PHE A 17 0.98 -14.06 -2.36
N SER A 18 0.80 -13.86 -1.06
CA SER A 18 0.10 -14.81 -0.18
C SER A 18 -1.43 -14.74 -0.29
N LEU A 19 -1.98 -13.69 -0.91
CA LEU A 19 -3.43 -13.59 -1.15
C LEU A 19 -3.88 -14.69 -2.11
N ASN A 20 -5.09 -15.19 -1.93
CA ASN A 20 -5.72 -16.02 -2.96
C ASN A 20 -6.16 -15.14 -4.16
N ASP A 21 -6.57 -15.76 -5.27
CA ASP A 21 -6.88 -15.00 -6.49
C ASP A 21 -8.14 -14.13 -6.36
N GLU A 22 -9.14 -14.54 -5.57
CA GLU A 22 -10.34 -13.74 -5.28
C GLU A 22 -10.04 -12.50 -4.43
N GLU A 23 -9.12 -12.61 -3.47
CA GLU A 23 -8.64 -11.49 -2.67
C GLU A 23 -7.76 -10.57 -3.51
N ALA A 24 -6.86 -11.14 -4.30
CA ALA A 24 -5.94 -10.41 -5.14
C ALA A 24 -6.69 -9.63 -6.24
N SER A 25 -7.77 -10.17 -6.80
CA SER A 25 -8.59 -9.46 -7.80
C SER A 25 -9.25 -8.20 -7.25
N LYS A 26 -9.52 -8.14 -5.94
CA LYS A 26 -10.04 -6.93 -5.26
C LYS A 26 -8.95 -5.87 -5.07
N GLY A 27 -7.68 -6.27 -5.15
CA GLY A 27 -6.52 -5.41 -4.97
C GLY A 27 -6.07 -5.28 -3.52
N VAL A 28 -5.12 -4.37 -3.30
CA VAL A 28 -4.53 -4.10 -1.99
C VAL A 28 -4.59 -2.64 -1.63
N ILE A 29 -4.74 -2.33 -0.34
CA ILE A 29 -4.81 -0.96 0.18
C ILE A 29 -3.81 -0.73 1.32
N THR A 30 -3.23 0.47 1.41
CA THR A 30 -2.44 0.92 2.58
C THR A 30 -2.56 2.44 2.77
N HIS A 31 -2.37 2.94 3.98
CA HIS A 31 -2.31 4.39 4.28
C HIS A 31 -0.88 4.91 4.55
N SER A 32 0.12 4.23 4.01
CA SER A 32 1.50 4.68 4.08
C SER A 32 1.80 5.72 3.00
N SER A 33 2.61 6.71 3.35
CA SER A 33 3.14 7.69 2.40
C SER A 33 4.64 7.50 2.09
N GLY A 34 5.23 6.38 2.54
CA GLY A 34 6.68 6.15 2.50
C GLY A 34 7.13 4.96 1.64
N ASN A 35 8.31 4.41 1.94
CA ASN A 35 8.87 3.27 1.21
C ASN A 35 7.95 2.05 1.15
N HIS A 36 7.07 1.87 2.14
CA HIS A 36 6.07 0.78 2.12
C HIS A 36 5.04 0.98 1.00
N ALA A 37 4.60 2.21 0.77
CA ALA A 37 3.66 2.53 -0.30
C ALA A 37 4.24 2.19 -1.68
N ALA A 38 5.49 2.59 -1.92
CA ALA A 38 6.20 2.29 -3.15
C ALA A 38 6.45 0.77 -3.30
N ALA A 39 6.82 0.10 -2.21
CA ALA A 39 6.99 -1.35 -2.19
C ALA A 39 5.70 -2.11 -2.51
N LEU A 40 4.58 -1.71 -1.90
CA LEU A 40 3.27 -2.32 -2.13
C LEU A 40 2.79 -2.08 -3.56
N ALA A 41 2.93 -0.85 -4.07
CA ALA A 41 2.60 -0.52 -5.46
C ALA A 41 3.41 -1.38 -6.45
N LEU A 42 4.71 -1.56 -6.19
CA LEU A 42 5.56 -2.43 -7.02
C LEU A 42 5.12 -3.90 -6.94
N ALA A 43 4.86 -4.42 -5.73
CA ALA A 43 4.40 -5.80 -5.55
C ALA A 43 3.06 -6.05 -6.24
N ALA A 44 2.10 -5.13 -6.10
CA ALA A 44 0.80 -5.21 -6.76
C ALA A 44 0.93 -5.17 -8.28
N LYS A 45 1.79 -4.28 -8.81
CA LYS A 45 2.11 -4.23 -10.24
C LYS A 45 2.71 -5.54 -10.76
N LEU A 46 3.61 -6.16 -10.00
CA LEU A 46 4.20 -7.45 -10.35
C LEU A 46 3.17 -8.58 -10.34
N ARG A 47 2.20 -8.55 -9.43
CA ARG A 47 1.08 -9.51 -9.40
C ARG A 47 -0.02 -9.18 -10.43
N GLY A 48 -0.05 -7.97 -10.98
CA GLY A 48 -1.06 -7.53 -11.94
C GLY A 48 -2.40 -7.10 -11.29
N ILE A 49 -2.36 -6.64 -10.04
CA ILE A 49 -3.56 -6.26 -9.26
C ILE A 49 -3.55 -4.77 -8.91
N PRO A 50 -4.71 -4.15 -8.64
CA PRO A 50 -4.75 -2.74 -8.25
C PRO A 50 -4.16 -2.52 -6.84
N ALA A 51 -3.40 -1.44 -6.68
CA ALA A 51 -2.89 -0.97 -5.39
C ALA A 51 -3.45 0.42 -5.09
N TYR A 52 -4.19 0.54 -3.99
CA TYR A 52 -4.78 1.77 -3.50
C TYR A 52 -3.94 2.33 -2.34
N ILE A 53 -3.35 3.50 -2.53
CA ILE A 53 -2.43 4.09 -1.57
C ILE A 53 -3.02 5.38 -1.04
N VAL A 54 -3.47 5.36 0.20
CA VAL A 54 -3.99 6.55 0.89
C VAL A 54 -2.82 7.38 1.40
N ILE A 55 -2.68 8.59 0.87
CA ILE A 55 -1.57 9.51 1.16
C ILE A 55 -2.16 10.83 1.68
N PRO A 56 -1.65 11.37 2.80
CA PRO A 56 -2.06 12.68 3.28
C PRO A 56 -1.56 13.80 2.35
N LYS A 57 -2.33 14.87 2.22
CA LYS A 57 -1.98 16.04 1.40
C LYS A 57 -0.64 16.69 1.74
N ASN A 58 -0.14 16.53 2.97
CA ASN A 58 1.16 17.06 3.39
C ASN A 58 2.35 16.11 3.10
N ALA A 59 2.13 15.00 2.39
CA ALA A 59 3.21 14.08 2.06
C ALA A 59 4.21 14.69 1.06
N PRO A 60 5.51 14.38 1.18
CA PRO A 60 6.52 14.79 0.21
C PRO A 60 6.20 14.29 -1.20
N THR A 61 6.20 15.18 -2.18
CA THR A 61 5.92 14.86 -3.60
C THR A 61 6.78 13.74 -4.14
N CYS A 62 8.07 13.71 -3.78
CA CYS A 62 9.00 12.65 -4.21
C CYS A 62 8.53 11.24 -3.82
N LYS A 63 7.80 11.08 -2.70
CA LYS A 63 7.27 9.78 -2.27
C LYS A 63 6.01 9.41 -3.03
N VAL A 64 5.18 10.40 -3.36
CA VAL A 64 3.97 10.23 -4.18
C VAL A 64 4.35 9.82 -5.60
N GLU A 65 5.37 10.43 -6.17
CA GLU A 65 5.88 10.08 -7.50
C GLU A 65 6.38 8.64 -7.56
N ASN A 66 7.05 8.15 -6.51
CA ASN A 66 7.47 6.75 -6.45
C ASN A 66 6.28 5.78 -6.52
N VAL A 67 5.18 6.08 -5.82
CA VAL A 67 3.95 5.27 -5.87
C VAL A 67 3.35 5.28 -7.27
N LYS A 68 3.22 6.46 -7.88
CA LYS A 68 2.68 6.61 -9.24
C LYS A 68 3.54 5.87 -10.28
N ARG A 69 4.87 5.95 -10.16
CA ARG A 69 5.82 5.25 -11.04
C ARG A 69 5.63 3.73 -11.01
N TYR A 70 5.26 3.18 -9.87
CA TYR A 70 4.97 1.76 -9.73
C TYR A 70 3.50 1.40 -10.00
N GLY A 71 2.68 2.32 -10.51
CA GLY A 71 1.29 2.05 -10.89
C GLY A 71 0.32 2.03 -9.71
N GLY A 72 0.74 2.51 -8.52
CA GLY A 72 -0.16 2.67 -7.39
C GLY A 72 -1.15 3.82 -7.60
N GLN A 73 -2.41 3.59 -7.27
CA GLN A 73 -3.46 4.59 -7.27
C GLN A 73 -3.36 5.45 -6.01
N VAL A 74 -2.98 6.71 -6.17
CA VAL A 74 -2.83 7.63 -5.05
C VAL A 74 -4.19 8.23 -4.70
N ILE A 75 -4.61 8.02 -3.45
CA ILE A 75 -5.86 8.53 -2.90
C ILE A 75 -5.51 9.52 -1.81
N TRP A 76 -6.01 10.75 -1.92
CA TRP A 76 -5.64 11.83 -1.01
C TRP A 76 -6.51 11.82 0.24
N SER A 77 -5.88 11.99 1.40
CA SER A 77 -6.55 12.25 2.68
C SER A 77 -6.08 13.57 3.28
N GLU A 78 -6.79 14.05 4.30
CA GLU A 78 -6.26 15.14 5.12
C GLU A 78 -5.04 14.68 5.95
N ALA A 79 -4.29 15.65 6.44
CA ALA A 79 -3.07 15.42 7.24
C ALA A 79 -3.35 14.90 8.67
N ASN A 80 -4.61 14.62 9.01
CA ASN A 80 -5.01 14.06 10.30
C ASN A 80 -5.25 12.54 10.21
N MET A 81 -5.07 11.83 11.33
CA MET A 81 -5.15 10.37 11.38
C MET A 81 -6.57 9.87 11.08
N ARG A 82 -7.58 10.55 11.64
CA ARG A 82 -8.99 10.23 11.42
C ARG A 82 -9.37 10.21 9.94
N SER A 83 -8.97 11.22 9.17
CA SER A 83 -9.24 11.30 7.73
C SER A 83 -8.52 10.21 6.95
N ARG A 84 -7.31 9.80 7.35
CA ARG A 84 -6.62 8.67 6.70
C ARG A 84 -7.40 7.38 6.89
N GLU A 85 -7.88 7.12 8.10
CA GLU A 85 -8.67 5.93 8.42
C GLU A 85 -10.03 5.97 7.73
N GLU A 86 -10.72 7.12 7.74
CA GLU A 86 -12.01 7.30 7.04
C GLU A 86 -11.87 7.09 5.53
N VAL A 87 -10.84 7.67 4.90
CA VAL A 87 -10.58 7.51 3.47
C VAL A 87 -10.17 6.06 3.16
N ALA A 88 -9.32 5.44 3.98
CA ALA A 88 -8.96 4.04 3.79
C ALA A 88 -10.17 3.10 3.92
N ASN A 89 -11.03 3.34 4.91
CA ASN A 89 -12.27 2.58 5.09
C ASN A 89 -13.24 2.78 3.92
N LYS A 90 -13.36 4.01 3.40
CA LYS A 90 -14.20 4.27 2.24
C LYS A 90 -13.72 3.47 1.02
N VAL A 91 -12.43 3.53 0.72
CA VAL A 91 -11.84 2.78 -0.39
C VAL A 91 -11.98 1.28 -0.18
N TRP A 92 -11.80 0.81 1.05
CA TRP A 92 -12.03 -0.59 1.40
C TRP A 92 -13.47 -1.02 1.14
N GLN A 93 -14.46 -0.21 1.49
CA GLN A 93 -15.87 -0.48 1.22
C GLN A 93 -16.20 -0.44 -0.29
N GLU A 94 -15.58 0.46 -1.05
CA GLU A 94 -15.83 0.61 -2.49
C GLU A 94 -15.17 -0.50 -3.32
N THR A 95 -14.00 -0.99 -2.90
CA THR A 95 -13.16 -1.91 -3.70
C THR A 95 -13.11 -3.33 -3.16
N GLY A 96 -13.31 -3.51 -1.85
CA GLY A 96 -13.06 -4.77 -1.15
C GLY A 96 -11.57 -5.13 -1.03
N ALA A 97 -10.65 -4.19 -1.30
CA ALA A 97 -9.21 -4.43 -1.34
C ALA A 97 -8.65 -4.90 0.02
N ILE A 98 -7.64 -5.76 0.01
CA ILE A 98 -7.03 -6.23 1.26
C ILE A 98 -6.09 -5.19 1.83
N PHE A 99 -6.31 -4.82 3.09
CA PHE A 99 -5.50 -3.84 3.76
C PHE A 99 -4.17 -4.43 4.22
N ILE A 100 -3.07 -3.87 3.72
CA ILE A 100 -1.71 -4.26 4.07
C ILE A 100 -1.11 -3.21 5.01
N HIS A 101 -0.91 -3.63 6.26
CA HIS A 101 -0.35 -2.76 7.28
C HIS A 101 1.13 -2.40 7.00
N PRO A 102 1.52 -1.12 7.14
CA PRO A 102 2.88 -0.66 6.86
C PRO A 102 3.92 -1.07 7.91
N TYR A 103 3.46 -1.44 9.11
CA TYR A 103 4.27 -1.97 10.19
C TYR A 103 3.89 -3.42 10.43
N ASN A 104 4.80 -4.30 10.01
CA ASN A 104 5.06 -5.62 10.56
C ASN A 104 3.82 -6.40 11.05
N ASP A 105 3.07 -6.97 10.11
CA ASP A 105 2.36 -8.19 10.45
C ASP A 105 3.43 -9.26 10.71
N GLY A 106 3.43 -9.82 11.92
CA GLY A 106 4.46 -10.69 12.48
C GLY A 106 4.60 -12.05 11.81
N ARG A 107 4.55 -12.14 10.48
CA ARG A 107 4.95 -13.32 9.72
C ARG A 107 6.46 -13.25 9.44
N ILE A 108 7.23 -13.17 10.51
CA ILE A 108 8.60 -13.69 10.55
C ILE A 108 8.44 -15.11 11.09
N LEU A 109 8.42 -16.07 10.19
CA LEU A 109 8.87 -17.45 10.43
C LEU A 109 10.11 -17.67 9.57
#